data_AF-A0AAE3Y8M8-F1
#
_entry.id   AF-A0AAE3Y8M8-F1
#
_cell.length_a   1.000
_cell.length_b   1.000
_cell.length_c   1.000
_cell.angle_alpha   90.00
_cell.angle_beta   90.00
_cell.angle_gamma   90.00
#
_symmetry.space_group_name_H-M   'P 1'
#
loop_
_entity.id
_entity.type
_entity.pdbx_description
1 polymer ?
#
loop_
_entity_poly.entity_id
_entity_poly.type
_entity_poly.pdbx_seq_one_letter_code
_entity_poly.pdbx_strand_id
1 'polypeptide(L)'
;MNLPPHLKVCGLTKTEQIQELIDMKADFLGFIFYEKSPRYVQNHLGLQDIANIEHSGKTGVFVNEKIDQIVEIAEKAHLNYIQLHGDENQDFTIELRKKLSPEIKIIKVIRIGHDAAENRIKIQQIINSPLSTLNYLLFDTDSKAFGGTGKQFDWTVLNAFEIPLPYFLSGGISEENIENIKFLHQKPFALDINSKFEIEPGNKDIDRIKRFQSILHKKESQRDELL
;
A
#
# COMPACT_ATOMS: atom_id res chain seq x y z
N MET A 1 8.91 21.89 -6.49
CA MET A 1 9.04 21.30 -5.15
C MET A 1 8.45 19.90 -5.20
N ASN A 2 9.23 18.86 -4.97
CA ASN A 2 8.69 17.51 -4.81
C ASN A 2 8.31 17.36 -3.35
N LEU A 3 7.02 17.41 -3.05
CA LEU A 3 6.46 17.10 -1.73
C LEU A 3 6.89 15.70 -1.27
N PRO A 4 6.93 15.43 0.05
CA PRO A 4 7.36 14.14 0.53
C PRO A 4 6.27 13.12 0.16
N PRO A 5 6.63 11.86 -0.14
CA PRO A 5 5.62 10.86 -0.43
C PRO A 5 4.70 10.68 0.78
N HIS A 6 3.42 10.44 0.52
CA HIS A 6 2.46 10.11 1.57
C HIS A 6 2.86 8.84 2.31
N LEU A 7 2.42 8.69 3.55
CA LEU A 7 2.67 7.51 4.38
C LEU A 7 1.40 6.65 4.53
N LYS A 8 1.49 5.41 4.07
CA LYS A 8 0.50 4.36 4.34
C LYS A 8 1.04 3.39 5.37
N VAL A 9 0.29 3.17 6.45
CA VAL A 9 0.58 2.15 7.46
C VAL A 9 -0.41 1.01 7.33
N CYS A 10 0.07 -0.16 6.92
CA CYS A 10 -0.77 -1.31 6.56
C CYS A 10 -0.78 -2.39 7.66
N GLY A 11 -1.83 -3.19 7.74
CA GLY A 11 -1.94 -4.29 8.69
C GLY A 11 -2.27 -3.85 10.11
N LEU A 12 -3.20 -2.89 10.23
CA LEU A 12 -3.65 -2.35 11.51
C LEU A 12 -4.70 -3.26 12.16
N THR A 13 -4.54 -3.53 13.46
CA THR A 13 -5.47 -4.39 14.22
C THR A 13 -5.84 -3.83 15.60
N LYS A 14 -5.22 -2.74 16.06
CA LYS A 14 -5.45 -2.17 17.41
C LYS A 14 -5.94 -0.73 17.33
N THR A 15 -7.04 -0.43 18.01
CA THR A 15 -7.69 0.90 18.01
C THR A 15 -6.77 1.99 18.55
N GLU A 16 -6.01 1.72 19.61
CA GLU A 16 -5.11 2.72 20.21
C GLU A 16 -4.01 3.14 19.22
N GLN A 17 -3.41 2.15 18.54
CA GLN A 17 -2.39 2.39 17.52
C GLN A 17 -2.94 3.13 16.31
N ILE A 18 -4.18 2.85 15.92
CA ILE A 18 -4.87 3.58 14.86
C ILE A 18 -5.03 5.05 15.24
N GLN A 19 -5.46 5.34 16.48
CA GLN A 19 -5.61 6.72 16.94
C GLN A 19 -4.28 7.46 16.96
N GLU A 20 -3.21 6.83 17.44
CA GLU A 20 -1.87 7.44 17.40
C GLU A 20 -1.40 7.75 15.98
N LEU A 21 -1.73 6.89 15.01
CA LEU A 21 -1.42 7.10 13.59
C LEU A 21 -2.21 8.27 12.98
N ILE A 22 -3.46 8.46 13.40
CA ILE A 22 -4.30 9.60 13.01
C ILE A 22 -3.72 10.90 13.59
N ASP A 23 -3.36 10.89 14.88
CA ASP A 23 -2.81 12.06 15.56
C ASP A 23 -1.48 12.52 14.95
N MET A 24 -0.65 11.58 14.49
CA MET A 24 0.58 11.88 13.72
C MET A 24 0.34 12.11 12.22
N LYS A 25 -0.92 12.14 11.77
CA LYS A 25 -1.32 12.46 10.39
C LYS A 25 -0.77 11.49 9.35
N ALA A 26 -0.79 10.19 9.62
CA ALA A 26 -0.53 9.19 8.59
C ALA A 26 -1.61 9.29 7.49
N ASP A 27 -1.23 9.32 6.21
CA ASP A 27 -2.16 9.60 5.11
C ASP A 27 -3.11 8.43 4.79
N PHE A 28 -2.69 7.19 5.06
CA PHE A 28 -3.48 5.99 4.79
C PHE A 28 -3.37 4.95 5.91
N LEU A 29 -4.51 4.33 6.21
CA LEU A 29 -4.66 3.29 7.22
C LEU A 29 -5.10 1.99 6.53
N GLY A 30 -4.25 0.97 6.55
CA GLY A 30 -4.50 -0.30 5.84
C GLY A 30 -5.03 -1.40 6.74
N PHE A 31 -6.19 -1.94 6.40
CA PHE A 31 -6.87 -3.05 7.08
C PHE A 31 -6.86 -4.29 6.19
N ILE A 32 -6.33 -5.41 6.68
CA ILE A 32 -6.18 -6.61 5.85
C ILE A 32 -7.39 -7.53 6.06
N PHE A 33 -8.18 -7.72 5.00
CA PHE A 33 -9.36 -8.59 4.95
C PHE A 33 -9.06 -9.93 4.28
N TYR A 34 -7.86 -10.48 4.54
CA TYR A 34 -7.46 -11.79 4.06
C TYR A 34 -7.25 -12.73 5.24
N GLU A 35 -8.11 -13.73 5.41
CA GLU A 35 -8.16 -14.62 6.58
C GLU A 35 -6.84 -15.32 6.89
N LYS A 36 -6.04 -15.67 5.86
CA LYS A 36 -4.75 -16.36 6.07
C LYS A 36 -3.63 -15.41 6.50
N SER A 37 -3.87 -14.10 6.54
CA SER A 37 -2.91 -13.13 7.04
C SER A 37 -2.84 -13.20 8.57
N PRO A 38 -1.65 -13.17 9.18
CA PRO A 38 -1.53 -13.00 10.64
C PRO A 38 -2.01 -11.61 11.10
N ARG A 39 -2.33 -10.71 10.17
CA ARG A 39 -2.84 -9.35 10.39
C ARG A 39 -4.30 -9.21 9.96
N TYR A 40 -5.05 -10.32 9.90
CA TYR A 40 -6.45 -10.30 9.49
C TYR A 40 -7.27 -9.48 10.49
N VAL A 41 -7.85 -8.37 10.00
CA VAL A 41 -8.41 -7.32 10.86
C VAL A 41 -9.64 -7.78 11.64
N GLN A 42 -10.47 -8.66 11.07
CA GLN A 42 -11.75 -9.05 11.71
C GLN A 42 -11.58 -9.99 12.92
N ASN A 43 -10.36 -10.48 13.18
CA ASN A 43 -10.04 -11.13 14.46
C ASN A 43 -9.94 -10.13 15.63
N HIS A 44 -9.88 -8.82 15.33
CA HIS A 44 -9.57 -7.78 16.31
C HIS A 44 -10.56 -6.62 16.29
N LEU A 45 -11.03 -6.20 15.11
CA LEU A 45 -11.96 -5.08 14.92
C LEU A 45 -13.13 -5.51 14.04
N GLY A 46 -14.35 -5.21 14.49
CA GLY A 46 -15.54 -5.34 13.67
C GLY A 46 -15.59 -4.28 12.56
N LEU A 47 -16.43 -4.51 11.55
CA LEU A 47 -16.62 -3.55 10.46
C LEU A 47 -17.13 -2.18 10.97
N GLN A 48 -17.96 -2.19 12.02
CA GLN A 48 -18.47 -0.97 12.65
C GLN A 48 -17.37 -0.18 13.39
N ASP A 49 -16.42 -0.87 14.01
CA ASP A 49 -15.26 -0.22 14.63
C ASP A 49 -14.45 0.53 13.58
N ILE A 50 -14.24 -0.09 12.42
CA ILE A 50 -13.53 0.53 11.28
C ILE A 50 -14.35 1.69 10.67
N ALA A 51 -15.68 1.55 10.61
CA ALA A 51 -16.58 2.58 10.12
C ALA A 51 -16.50 3.87 10.95
N ASN A 52 -16.40 3.74 12.27
CA ASN A 52 -16.33 4.83 13.23
C ASN A 52 -14.99 5.57 13.25
N ILE A 53 -13.96 5.05 12.57
CA ILE A 53 -12.69 5.76 12.40
C ILE A 53 -12.89 6.93 11.43
N GLU A 54 -12.73 8.16 11.94
CA GLU A 54 -12.76 9.39 11.16
C GLU A 54 -11.44 9.61 10.43
N HIS A 55 -11.29 8.96 9.28
CA HIS A 55 -10.10 9.09 8.44
C HIS A 55 -10.45 8.88 6.97
N SER A 56 -9.92 9.72 6.07
CA SER A 56 -10.20 9.65 4.63
C SER A 56 -9.30 8.68 3.86
N GLY A 57 -8.34 8.06 4.53
CA GLY A 57 -7.35 7.13 3.98
C GLY A 57 -7.60 5.65 4.32
N LYS A 58 -8.82 5.25 4.69
CA LYS A 58 -9.12 3.87 5.08
C LYS A 58 -9.04 2.95 3.87
N THR A 59 -8.08 2.02 3.89
CA THR A 59 -7.77 1.11 2.79
C THR A 59 -8.04 -0.33 3.21
N GLY A 60 -8.99 -1.00 2.54
CA GLY A 60 -9.17 -2.45 2.69
C GLY A 60 -8.25 -3.21 1.74
N VAL A 61 -7.51 -4.19 2.25
CA VAL A 61 -6.62 -5.05 1.47
C VAL A 61 -7.26 -6.43 1.29
N PHE A 62 -7.47 -6.81 0.04
CA PHE A 62 -8.13 -8.06 -0.35
C PHE A 62 -7.21 -8.91 -1.22
N VAL A 63 -7.35 -10.23 -1.10
CA VAL A 63 -6.57 -11.20 -1.88
C VAL A 63 -7.53 -12.23 -2.45
N ASN A 64 -7.84 -12.12 -3.73
CA ASN A 64 -8.74 -13.04 -4.45
C ASN A 64 -10.11 -13.21 -3.77
N GLU A 65 -10.61 -12.14 -3.14
CA GLU A 65 -11.92 -12.12 -2.50
C GLU A 65 -13.05 -11.92 -3.54
N LYS A 66 -14.26 -12.40 -3.24
CA LYS A 66 -15.44 -12.21 -4.09
C LYS A 66 -15.85 -10.76 -4.13
N ILE A 67 -16.24 -10.27 -5.32
CA ILE A 67 -16.67 -8.89 -5.54
C ILE A 67 -17.77 -8.47 -4.56
N ASP A 68 -18.80 -9.30 -4.37
CA ASP A 68 -19.92 -8.95 -3.49
C ASP A 68 -19.47 -8.79 -2.02
N GLN A 69 -18.50 -9.58 -1.58
CA GLN A 69 -17.90 -9.44 -0.24
C GLN A 69 -17.05 -8.18 -0.11
N ILE A 70 -16.25 -7.85 -1.13
CA ILE A 70 -15.49 -6.59 -1.16
C ILE A 70 -16.44 -5.40 -1.06
N VAL A 71 -17.53 -5.39 -1.84
CA VAL A 71 -18.53 -4.30 -1.83
C VAL A 71 -19.20 -4.19 -0.46
N GLU A 72 -19.67 -5.31 0.09
CA GLU A 72 -20.30 -5.35 1.41
C GLU A 72 -19.37 -4.81 2.51
N ILE A 73 -18.11 -5.23 2.52
CA ILE A 73 -17.10 -4.77 3.48
C ILE A 73 -16.82 -3.29 3.28
N ALA A 74 -16.66 -2.83 2.04
CA ALA A 74 -16.38 -1.45 1.72
C ALA A 74 -17.48 -0.50 2.21
N GLU A 75 -18.74 -0.88 2.02
CA GLU A 75 -19.89 -0.13 2.51
C GLU A 75 -19.96 -0.16 4.04
N LYS A 76 -19.92 -1.34 4.66
CA LYS A 76 -20.10 -1.46 6.12
C LYS A 76 -18.97 -0.85 6.94
N ALA A 77 -17.74 -0.85 6.43
CA ALA A 77 -16.57 -0.26 7.09
C ALA A 77 -16.25 1.17 6.62
N HIS A 78 -17.08 1.75 5.75
CA HIS A 78 -16.86 3.06 5.12
C HIS A 78 -15.44 3.21 4.55
N LEU A 79 -14.97 2.21 3.79
CA LEU A 79 -13.63 2.24 3.20
C LEU A 79 -13.54 3.30 2.10
N ASN A 80 -12.39 3.97 2.00
CA ASN A 80 -12.11 4.95 0.94
C ASN A 80 -11.31 4.33 -0.22
N TYR A 81 -10.57 3.26 0.06
CA TYR A 81 -9.72 2.58 -0.93
C TYR A 81 -9.88 1.06 -0.84
N ILE A 82 -9.87 0.42 -2.01
CA ILE A 82 -9.79 -1.04 -2.17
C ILE A 82 -8.44 -1.37 -2.79
N GLN A 83 -7.62 -2.09 -2.04
CA GLN A 83 -6.33 -2.59 -2.49
C GLN A 83 -6.47 -4.07 -2.89
N LEU A 84 -6.36 -4.34 -4.19
CA LEU A 84 -6.38 -5.67 -4.77
C LEU A 84 -4.97 -6.24 -4.83
N HIS A 85 -4.68 -7.19 -3.94
CA HIS A 85 -3.35 -7.74 -3.71
C HIS A 85 -3.17 -9.15 -4.30
N GLY A 86 -4.24 -9.75 -4.83
CA GLY A 86 -4.21 -11.09 -5.43
C GLY A 86 -3.86 -11.10 -6.92
N ASP A 87 -4.49 -12.06 -7.60
CA ASP A 87 -4.38 -12.36 -9.03
C ASP A 87 -5.59 -11.79 -9.81
N GLU A 88 -6.31 -10.83 -9.22
CA GLU A 88 -7.50 -10.23 -9.83
C GLU A 88 -7.12 -9.58 -11.16
N ASN A 89 -7.86 -9.93 -12.22
CA ASN A 89 -7.60 -9.48 -13.59
C ASN A 89 -8.42 -8.24 -13.96
N GLN A 90 -8.32 -7.80 -15.22
CA GLN A 90 -9.03 -6.62 -15.69
C GLN A 90 -10.56 -6.77 -15.65
N ASP A 91 -11.10 -7.94 -16.01
CA ASP A 91 -12.55 -8.19 -15.94
C ASP A 91 -13.05 -8.05 -14.50
N PHE A 92 -12.28 -8.55 -13.53
CA PHE A 92 -12.58 -8.38 -12.12
C PHE A 92 -12.64 -6.91 -11.72
N THR A 93 -11.67 -6.08 -12.12
CA THR A 93 -11.67 -4.65 -11.76
C THR A 93 -12.79 -3.87 -12.44
N ILE A 94 -13.17 -4.25 -13.67
CA ILE A 94 -14.33 -3.69 -14.38
C ILE A 94 -15.62 -4.01 -13.63
N GLU A 95 -15.85 -5.28 -13.28
CA GLU A 95 -17.06 -5.70 -12.57
C GLU A 95 -17.13 -5.11 -11.16
N LEU A 96 -15.99 -5.09 -10.44
CA LEU A 96 -15.91 -4.46 -9.13
C LEU A 96 -16.25 -2.96 -9.22
N ARG A 97 -15.69 -2.26 -10.21
CA ARG A 97 -15.92 -0.82 -10.39
C ARG A 97 -17.40 -0.49 -10.62
N LYS A 98 -18.15 -1.33 -11.33
CA LYS A 98 -19.60 -1.15 -11.56
C LYS A 98 -20.44 -1.22 -10.27
N LYS A 99 -19.96 -1.93 -9.25
CA LYS A 99 -20.69 -2.15 -7.99
C LYS A 99 -20.23 -1.26 -6.84
N LEU A 100 -18.99 -0.75 -6.88
CA LEU A 100 -18.48 0.16 -5.84
C LEU A 100 -18.96 1.60 -6.04
N SER A 101 -19.18 2.31 -4.93
CA SER A 101 -19.37 3.78 -4.95
C SER A 101 -18.25 4.50 -5.72
N PRO A 102 -18.56 5.44 -6.64
CA PRO A 102 -17.57 6.14 -7.47
C PRO A 102 -16.45 6.83 -6.69
N GLU A 103 -16.70 7.20 -5.43
CA GLU A 103 -15.72 7.87 -4.55
C GLU A 103 -14.64 6.91 -4.03
N ILE A 104 -14.95 5.61 -3.94
CA ILE A 104 -14.01 4.59 -3.46
C ILE A 104 -12.98 4.34 -4.55
N LYS A 105 -11.69 4.49 -4.23
CA LYS A 105 -10.60 4.34 -5.20
C LYS A 105 -10.03 2.93 -5.20
N ILE A 106 -9.55 2.46 -6.35
CA ILE A 106 -8.98 1.11 -6.51
C ILE A 106 -7.46 1.21 -6.67
N ILE A 107 -6.73 0.44 -5.86
CA ILE A 107 -5.27 0.27 -5.89
C ILE A 107 -4.97 -1.15 -6.37
N LYS A 108 -4.29 -1.32 -7.51
CA LYS A 108 -3.86 -2.64 -7.98
C LYS A 108 -2.39 -2.89 -7.63
N VAL A 109 -2.15 -4.01 -6.95
CA VAL A 109 -0.81 -4.43 -6.56
C VAL A 109 -0.15 -5.21 -7.70
N ILE A 110 1.12 -4.91 -7.93
CA ILE A 110 2.03 -5.62 -8.82
C ILE A 110 3.15 -6.22 -7.95
N ARG A 111 3.12 -7.54 -7.79
CA ARG A 111 4.14 -8.29 -7.03
C ARG A 111 5.38 -8.51 -7.89
N ILE A 112 6.51 -8.00 -7.40
CA ILE A 112 7.83 -8.03 -8.04
C ILE A 112 8.66 -9.15 -7.41
N GLY A 113 8.91 -10.20 -8.19
CA GLY A 113 9.73 -11.34 -7.80
C GLY A 113 11.21 -11.14 -8.11
N HIS A 114 11.98 -12.23 -8.15
CA HIS A 114 13.40 -12.21 -8.45
C HIS A 114 13.72 -12.27 -9.95
N ASP A 115 12.81 -12.81 -10.76
CA ASP A 115 12.99 -12.90 -12.21
C ASP A 115 12.67 -11.56 -12.88
N ALA A 116 13.71 -10.90 -13.38
CA ALA A 116 13.59 -9.60 -14.02
C ALA A 116 12.76 -9.64 -15.33
N ALA A 117 12.81 -10.74 -16.08
CA ALA A 117 12.05 -10.88 -17.32
C ALA A 117 10.56 -11.07 -17.03
N GLU A 118 10.22 -11.91 -16.04
CA GLU A 118 8.84 -12.07 -15.57
C GLU A 118 8.27 -10.75 -15.04
N ASN A 119 9.04 -10.05 -14.20
CA ASN A 119 8.64 -8.74 -13.66
C ASN A 119 8.36 -7.74 -14.78
N ARG A 120 9.24 -7.67 -15.80
CA ARG A 120 9.07 -6.77 -16.94
C ARG A 120 7.80 -7.05 -17.71
N ILE A 121 7.50 -8.32 -17.98
CA ILE A 121 6.27 -8.73 -18.68
C ILE A 121 5.04 -8.32 -17.85
N LYS A 122 5.04 -8.64 -16.54
CA LYS A 122 3.93 -8.37 -15.62
C LYS A 122 3.63 -6.87 -15.49
N ILE A 123 4.68 -6.05 -15.32
CA ILE A 123 4.54 -4.59 -15.25
C ILE A 123 3.98 -4.06 -16.57
N GLN A 124 4.56 -4.47 -17.72
CA GLN A 124 4.13 -4.02 -19.05
C GLN A 124 2.68 -4.37 -19.35
N GLN A 125 2.26 -5.59 -19.03
CA GLN A 125 0.88 -6.04 -19.23
C GLN A 125 -0.11 -5.14 -18.47
N ILE A 126 0.21 -4.79 -17.23
CA ILE A 126 -0.69 -3.96 -16.42
C ILE A 126 -0.68 -2.51 -16.91
N ILE A 127 0.48 -1.87 -17.09
CA ILE A 127 0.54 -0.45 -17.49
C ILE A 127 -0.03 -0.19 -18.89
N ASN A 128 -0.01 -1.20 -19.78
CA ASN A 128 -0.57 -1.10 -21.13
C ASN A 128 -2.04 -1.53 -21.22
N SER A 129 -2.61 -2.09 -20.14
CA SER A 129 -4.04 -2.43 -20.09
C SER A 129 -4.89 -1.17 -19.92
N PRO A 130 -6.19 -1.18 -20.27
CA PRO A 130 -7.08 -0.08 -19.93
C PRO A 130 -7.17 0.15 -18.41
N LEU A 131 -6.52 1.23 -17.95
CA LEU A 131 -6.42 1.59 -16.53
C LEU A 131 -7.58 2.43 -15.99
N SER A 132 -8.64 2.65 -16.77
CA SER A 132 -9.74 3.56 -16.42
C SER A 132 -10.50 3.18 -15.14
N THR A 133 -10.38 1.93 -14.69
CA THR A 133 -10.98 1.45 -13.44
C THR A 133 -10.06 1.59 -12.22
N LEU A 134 -8.77 1.85 -12.44
CA LEU A 134 -7.75 1.93 -11.41
C LEU A 134 -7.40 3.39 -11.13
N ASN A 135 -7.13 3.69 -9.87
CA ASN A 135 -6.70 5.02 -9.45
C ASN A 135 -5.20 5.04 -9.12
N TYR A 136 -4.68 3.92 -8.61
CA TYR A 136 -3.28 3.79 -8.21
C TYR A 136 -2.74 2.41 -8.52
N LEU A 137 -1.41 2.34 -8.69
CA LEU A 137 -0.66 1.09 -8.66
C LEU A 137 0.08 0.97 -7.34
N LEU A 138 0.43 -0.25 -6.93
CA LEU A 138 1.30 -0.51 -5.80
C LEU A 138 2.32 -1.56 -6.18
N PHE A 139 3.61 -1.24 -6.10
CA PHE A 139 4.69 -2.20 -6.36
C PHE A 139 5.17 -2.80 -5.05
N ASP A 140 5.02 -4.11 -4.89
CA ASP A 140 5.39 -4.85 -3.68
C ASP A 140 6.39 -5.96 -3.98
N THR A 141 7.23 -6.29 -3.00
CA THR A 141 8.13 -7.46 -3.10
C THR A 141 7.31 -8.74 -2.97
N ASP A 142 7.45 -9.68 -3.90
CA ASP A 142 6.73 -10.95 -3.83
C ASP A 142 7.29 -11.85 -2.70
N SER A 143 6.55 -11.94 -1.60
CA SER A 143 6.91 -12.80 -0.46
C SER A 143 6.81 -14.31 -0.76
N LYS A 144 6.14 -14.70 -1.85
CA LYS A 144 6.00 -16.11 -2.28
C LYS A 144 7.13 -16.58 -3.21
N ALA A 145 8.06 -15.70 -3.60
CA ALA A 145 9.29 -16.12 -4.27
C ALA A 145 10.08 -17.03 -3.29
N PHE A 146 9.88 -18.34 -3.41
CA PHE A 146 10.37 -19.38 -2.53
C PHE A 146 11.87 -19.24 -2.22
N GLY A 147 12.23 -19.34 -0.94
CA GLY A 147 13.64 -19.40 -0.49
C GLY A 147 14.05 -18.42 0.61
N GLY A 148 13.11 -17.78 1.32
CA GLY A 148 13.40 -17.16 2.62
C GLY A 148 14.51 -16.10 2.63
N THR A 149 14.80 -15.42 1.52
CA THR A 149 15.81 -14.36 1.55
C THR A 149 15.25 -13.04 2.08
N GLY A 150 13.92 -12.84 2.06
CA GLY A 150 13.28 -11.59 2.49
C GLY A 150 13.82 -10.35 1.75
N LYS A 151 14.47 -10.54 0.60
CA LYS A 151 15.17 -9.48 -0.12
C LYS A 151 14.16 -8.64 -0.86
N GLN A 152 14.08 -7.38 -0.44
CA GLN A 152 13.45 -6.30 -1.17
C GLN A 152 13.91 -6.29 -2.63
N PHE A 153 12.98 -6.11 -3.58
CA PHE A 153 13.35 -5.94 -4.98
C PHE A 153 14.11 -4.64 -5.19
N ASP A 154 15.01 -4.61 -6.17
CA ASP A 154 15.70 -3.38 -6.55
C ASP A 154 14.71 -2.40 -7.18
N TRP A 155 14.38 -1.34 -6.45
CA TRP A 155 13.42 -0.34 -6.88
C TRP A 155 13.77 0.30 -8.22
N THR A 156 15.07 0.37 -8.58
CA THR A 156 15.52 0.98 -9.84
C THR A 156 15.01 0.25 -11.08
N VAL A 157 14.50 -0.98 -10.94
CA VAL A 157 13.78 -1.68 -12.03
C VAL A 157 12.61 -0.85 -12.56
N LEU A 158 11.98 -0.04 -11.72
CA LEU A 158 10.86 0.83 -12.11
C LEU A 158 11.28 1.95 -13.08
N ASN A 159 12.57 2.30 -13.13
CA ASN A 159 13.09 3.32 -14.05
C ASN A 159 13.02 2.90 -15.52
N ALA A 160 12.81 1.60 -15.79
CA ALA A 160 12.63 1.09 -17.14
C ALA A 160 11.21 1.31 -17.70
N PHE A 161 10.29 1.88 -16.92
CA PHE A 161 8.88 2.04 -17.29
C PHE A 161 8.43 3.49 -17.08
N GLU A 162 7.60 3.98 -17.98
CA GLU A 162 6.77 5.16 -17.74
C GLU A 162 5.50 4.69 -17.03
N ILE A 163 5.30 5.09 -15.76
CA ILE A 163 4.21 4.56 -14.94
C ILE A 163 3.05 5.54 -15.03
N PRO A 164 1.94 5.17 -15.69
CA PRO A 164 0.89 6.12 -16.08
C PRO A 164 -0.01 6.56 -14.91
N LEU A 165 0.04 5.88 -13.77
CA LEU A 165 -0.74 6.20 -12.57
C LEU A 165 0.17 6.54 -11.39
N PRO A 166 -0.26 7.42 -10.47
CA PRO A 166 0.42 7.59 -9.20
C PRO A 166 0.53 6.24 -8.49
N TYR A 167 1.71 5.95 -7.93
CA TYR A 167 1.98 4.62 -7.39
C TYR A 167 2.47 4.65 -5.95
N PHE A 168 2.10 3.60 -5.22
CA PHE A 168 2.61 3.26 -3.91
C PHE A 168 3.86 2.38 -4.09
N LEU A 169 4.90 2.67 -3.33
CA LEU A 169 6.04 1.76 -3.19
C LEU A 169 5.88 0.99 -1.88
N SER A 170 6.02 -0.33 -1.94
CA SER A 170 5.98 -1.24 -0.79
C SER A 170 7.16 -2.20 -0.85
N GLY A 171 7.16 -3.23 0.01
CA GLY A 171 8.10 -4.33 -0.06
C GLY A 171 9.39 -4.04 0.68
N GLY A 172 9.37 -4.30 1.99
CA GLY A 172 10.57 -4.23 2.83
C GLY A 172 11.12 -2.82 3.06
N ILE A 173 10.30 -1.77 2.90
CA ILE A 173 10.66 -0.38 3.26
C ILE A 173 11.08 -0.31 4.72
N SER A 174 12.16 0.44 4.99
CA SER A 174 12.72 0.68 6.33
C SER A 174 13.56 1.95 6.34
N GLU A 175 13.98 2.38 7.53
CA GLU A 175 14.91 3.50 7.71
C GLU A 175 16.24 3.30 6.95
N GLU A 176 16.68 2.05 6.76
CA GLU A 176 17.97 1.72 6.15
C GLU A 176 17.99 1.91 4.62
N ASN A 177 16.86 1.68 3.95
CA ASN A 177 16.79 1.68 2.48
C ASN A 177 16.02 2.87 1.90
N ILE A 178 15.40 3.69 2.75
CA ILE A 178 14.57 4.80 2.29
C ILE A 178 15.32 5.81 1.41
N GLU A 179 16.64 5.92 1.59
CA GLU A 179 17.50 6.73 0.73
C GLU A 179 17.45 6.30 -0.74
N ASN A 180 17.19 5.02 -1.03
CA ASN A 180 17.23 4.49 -2.38
C ASN A 180 16.10 5.04 -3.26
N ILE A 181 15.06 5.64 -2.67
CA ILE A 181 14.00 6.35 -3.43
C ILE A 181 14.59 7.46 -4.29
N LYS A 182 15.72 8.06 -3.88
CA LYS A 182 16.35 9.14 -4.65
C LYS A 182 16.80 8.68 -6.04
N PHE A 183 17.07 7.39 -6.22
CA PHE A 183 17.48 6.79 -7.50
C PHE A 183 16.30 6.51 -8.45
N LEU A 184 15.06 6.70 -8.01
CA LEU A 184 13.88 6.54 -8.87
C LEU A 184 13.64 7.79 -9.72
N HIS A 185 13.45 7.62 -11.02
CA HIS A 185 13.16 8.71 -11.96
C HIS A 185 11.77 9.30 -11.67
N GLN A 186 10.75 8.45 -11.59
CA GLN A 186 9.40 8.82 -11.17
C GLN A 186 9.27 8.56 -9.67
N LYS A 187 8.98 9.59 -8.87
CA LYS A 187 8.86 9.44 -7.41
C LYS A 187 7.54 8.76 -7.03
N PRO A 188 7.55 7.89 -6.00
CA PRO A 188 6.32 7.28 -5.51
C PRO A 188 5.39 8.36 -4.95
N PHE A 189 4.11 8.18 -5.18
CA PHE A 189 3.06 9.00 -4.56
C PHE A 189 2.97 8.72 -3.05
N ALA A 190 3.15 7.46 -2.65
CA ALA A 190 3.08 7.03 -1.27
C ALA A 190 4.04 5.88 -0.97
N LEU A 191 4.42 5.75 0.29
CA LEU A 191 5.17 4.63 0.82
C LEU A 191 4.24 3.79 1.69
N ASP A 192 4.19 2.49 1.40
CA ASP A 192 3.41 1.51 2.15
C ASP A 192 4.32 0.71 3.07
N ILE A 193 4.19 0.95 4.38
CA ILE A 193 4.96 0.28 5.41
C ILE A 193 4.12 -0.74 6.17
N ASN A 194 4.74 -1.87 6.54
CA ASN A 194 4.07 -2.93 7.29
C ASN A 194 5.01 -3.65 8.27
N SER A 195 5.56 -4.80 7.90
CA SER A 195 6.20 -5.74 8.84
C SER A 195 7.49 -5.25 9.48
N LYS A 196 8.28 -4.38 8.82
CA LYS A 196 9.50 -3.80 9.40
C LYS A 196 9.22 -2.74 10.47
N PHE A 197 7.96 -2.35 10.65
CA PHE A 197 7.50 -1.34 11.61
C PHE A 197 6.56 -1.96 12.64
N GLU A 198 6.81 -3.21 12.98
CA GLU A 198 6.04 -4.00 13.94
C GLU A 198 6.95 -4.54 15.04
N ILE A 199 6.40 -4.65 16.24
CA ILE A 199 6.96 -5.42 17.35
C ILE A 199 6.71 -6.91 17.09
N GLU A 200 5.49 -7.23 16.65
CA GLU A 200 5.01 -8.54 16.23
C GLU A 200 3.89 -8.35 15.19
N PRO A 201 3.51 -9.37 14.40
CA PRO A 201 2.48 -9.21 13.36
C PRO A 201 1.18 -8.58 13.88
N GLY A 202 0.79 -7.43 13.32
CA GLY A 202 -0.41 -6.67 13.71
C GLY A 202 -0.19 -5.66 14.84
N ASN A 203 0.96 -5.70 15.52
CA ASN A 203 1.31 -4.79 16.61
C ASN A 203 2.39 -3.80 16.15
N LYS A 204 1.98 -2.57 15.82
CA LYS A 204 2.90 -1.56 15.27
C LYS A 204 3.88 -1.02 16.31
N ASP A 205 5.12 -0.78 15.88
CA ASP A 205 6.08 0.02 16.65
C ASP A 205 5.87 1.50 16.31
N ILE A 206 4.98 2.15 17.06
CA ILE A 206 4.56 3.54 16.78
C ILE A 206 5.73 4.51 16.88
N ASP A 207 6.64 4.33 17.84
CA ASP A 207 7.81 5.20 17.98
C ASP A 207 8.74 5.06 16.78
N ARG A 208 8.89 3.85 16.25
CA ARG A 208 9.64 3.62 15.01
C ARG A 208 8.98 4.28 13.80
N ILE A 209 7.65 4.21 13.69
CA ILE A 209 6.91 4.90 12.61
C ILE A 209 7.07 6.41 12.73
N LYS A 210 6.97 7.00 13.94
CA LYS A 210 7.21 8.44 14.19
C LYS A 210 8.61 8.88 13.77
N ARG A 211 9.64 8.08 14.09
CA ARG A 211 11.02 8.33 13.64
C ARG A 211 11.12 8.27 12.11
N PHE A 212 10.52 7.28 11.48
CA PHE A 212 10.54 7.13 10.03
C PHE A 212 9.83 8.28 9.31
N GLN A 213 8.64 8.68 9.76
CA GLN A 213 7.93 9.84 9.21
C GLN A 213 8.78 11.12 9.33
N SER A 214 9.47 11.31 10.45
CA SER A 214 10.40 12.44 10.63
C SER A 214 11.56 12.43 9.63
N ILE A 215 12.07 11.25 9.25
CA ILE A 215 13.11 11.11 8.21
C ILE A 215 12.56 11.51 6.84
N LEU A 216 11.29 11.18 6.53
CA LEU A 216 10.65 11.57 5.27
C LEU A 216 10.53 13.10 5.15
N HIS A 217 10.16 13.79 6.23
CA HIS A 217 9.98 15.24 6.22
C HIS A 217 11.28 16.05 6.35
N LYS A 218 12.26 15.60 7.15
CA LYS A 218 13.54 16.34 7.34
C LYS A 218 14.38 16.46 6.07
N LYS A 219 14.26 15.51 5.15
CA LYS A 219 15.03 15.53 3.89
C LYS A 219 14.60 16.60 2.91
N GLU A 220 13.45 17.23 3.12
CA GLU A 220 13.02 18.39 2.34
C GLU A 220 13.75 19.66 2.80
N SER A 221 13.79 19.90 4.11
CA SER A 221 14.40 21.11 4.67
C SER A 221 15.88 21.27 4.31
N GLN A 222 16.63 20.16 4.21
CA GLN A 222 18.05 20.21 3.79
C GLN A 222 18.25 20.37 2.28
N ARG A 223 17.24 20.04 1.46
CA ARG A 223 17.32 20.17 -0.01
C ARG A 223 16.98 21.58 -0.47
N ASP A 224 16.10 22.27 0.27
CA ASP A 224 15.75 23.67 0.00
C ASP A 224 16.84 24.65 0.49
N GLU A 225 17.73 24.25 1.40
CA GLU A 225 18.88 25.06 1.84
C GLU A 225 20.11 24.97 0.90
N LEU A 226 20.11 24.05 -0.08
CA LEU A 226 21.23 23.79 -1.00
C LEU A 226 20.95 24.20 -2.46
N LEU A 227 19.86 24.94 -2.70
CA LEU A 227 19.47 25.55 -3.98
C LEU A 227 19.34 27.07 -3.82
#